data_AF-A0A8X8D7P3-F1
#
_entry.id   AF-A0A8X8D7P3-F1
#
_cell.length_a   1.000
_cell.length_b   1.000
_cell.length_c   1.000
_cell.angle_alpha   90.00
_cell.angle_beta   90.00
_cell.angle_gamma   90.00
#
_symmetry.space_group_name_H-M   'P 1'
#
loop_
_entity.id
_entity.type
_entity.pdbx_description
1 polymer ?
#
loop_
_entity_poly.entity_id
_entity_poly.type
_entity_poly.pdbx_seq_one_letter_code
_entity_poly.pdbx_strand_id
1 'polypeptide(L)'
;MASYNDTNFEDPKVVSEALNFTNTLVSTTPSQPLMYHTAVLDVGQNGKRYDMAQCTRDLSQSDCGMCLEFQLATYKNSVGNKRSWDIYGFSCSLWHRDYQFYNISTQQREAPQDPHHIKLQLAWPFRR
;
A
#
# COMPACT_ATOMS: atom_id res chain seq x y z
N MET A 1 5.86 -5.38 -11.27
CA MET A 1 4.69 -6.27 -11.07
C MET A 1 3.68 -5.55 -10.19
N ALA A 2 2.39 -5.68 -10.46
CA ALA A 2 1.35 -5.14 -9.60
C ALA A 2 0.66 -6.25 -8.81
N SER A 3 0.26 -5.95 -7.57
CA SER A 3 -0.54 -6.80 -6.70
C SER A 3 -1.75 -6.02 -6.23
N TYR A 4 -2.94 -6.60 -6.35
CA TYR A 4 -4.21 -5.98 -5.97
C TYR A 4 -5.29 -7.06 -5.78
N ASN A 5 -6.36 -6.73 -5.07
CA ASN A 5 -7.52 -7.62 -4.94
C ASN A 5 -8.52 -7.34 -6.08
N ASP A 6 -8.76 -8.33 -6.93
CA ASP A 6 -9.62 -8.15 -8.10
C ASP A 6 -11.10 -7.91 -7.80
N THR A 7 -11.53 -8.23 -6.59
CA THR A 7 -12.92 -8.10 -6.13
C THR A 7 -13.15 -6.86 -5.25
N ASN A 8 -12.08 -6.18 -4.82
CA ASN A 8 -12.17 -5.02 -3.93
C ASN A 8 -11.94 -3.70 -4.69
N PHE A 9 -13.04 -3.06 -5.04
CA PHE A 9 -13.05 -1.82 -5.81
C PHE A 9 -13.15 -0.60 -4.92
N GLU A 10 -12.54 0.49 -5.38
CA GLU A 10 -12.68 1.79 -4.75
C GLU A 10 -14.02 2.45 -5.11
N ASP A 11 -14.50 3.35 -4.25
CA ASP A 11 -15.64 4.21 -4.60
C ASP A 11 -15.28 5.06 -5.83
N PRO A 12 -16.10 5.08 -6.90
CA PRO A 12 -15.83 5.89 -8.10
C PRO A 12 -15.55 7.37 -7.81
N LYS A 13 -16.11 7.92 -6.73
CA LYS A 13 -15.87 9.30 -6.30
C LYS A 13 -14.47 9.52 -5.74
N VAL A 14 -13.85 8.49 -5.18
CA VAL A 14 -12.52 8.53 -4.55
C VAL A 14 -11.41 8.29 -5.58
N VAL A 15 -11.69 7.53 -6.65
CA VAL A 15 -10.69 7.12 -7.65
C VAL A 15 -9.87 8.28 -8.22
N SER A 16 -10.50 9.38 -8.63
CA SER A 16 -9.78 10.51 -9.23
C SER A 16 -8.92 11.25 -8.21
N GLU A 17 -9.41 11.39 -6.99
CA GLU A 17 -8.70 12.05 -5.88
C GLU A 17 -7.49 11.23 -5.45
N ALA A 18 -7.66 9.92 -5.26
CA ALA A 18 -6.59 8.98 -4.95
C ALA A 18 -5.51 8.97 -6.04
N LEU A 19 -5.90 8.93 -7.32
CA LEU A 19 -4.92 8.98 -8.42
C LEU A 19 -4.13 10.29 -8.45
N ASN A 20 -4.78 11.44 -8.27
CA ASN A 20 -4.08 12.74 -8.23
C ASN A 20 -3.13 12.82 -7.03
N PHE A 21 -3.56 12.28 -5.90
CA PHE A 21 -2.76 12.18 -4.69
C PHE A 21 -1.51 11.32 -4.88
N THR A 22 -1.66 10.12 -5.44
CA THR A 22 -0.52 9.25 -5.76
C THR A 22 0.43 9.87 -6.78
N ASN A 23 -0.06 10.59 -7.80
CA ASN A 23 0.81 11.32 -8.73
C ASN A 23 1.65 12.40 -8.02
N THR A 24 1.06 13.09 -7.03
CA THR A 24 1.78 14.07 -6.22
C THR A 24 2.87 13.37 -5.38
N LEU A 25 2.57 12.20 -4.81
CA LEU A 25 3.57 11.41 -4.10
C LEU A 25 4.73 11.00 -5.02
N VAL A 26 4.41 10.46 -6.20
CA VAL A 26 5.40 10.02 -7.21
C VAL A 26 6.36 11.13 -7.59
N SER A 27 5.83 12.33 -7.87
CA SER A 27 6.64 13.48 -8.31
C SER A 27 7.50 14.10 -7.20
N THR A 28 7.12 13.94 -5.93
CA THR A 28 7.83 14.55 -4.79
C THR A 28 8.82 13.60 -4.11
N THR A 29 8.59 12.28 -4.20
CA THR A 29 9.46 11.24 -3.61
C THR A 29 10.95 11.38 -3.94
N PRO A 30 11.35 11.71 -5.19
CA PRO A 30 12.78 11.80 -5.51
C PRO A 30 13.54 12.87 -4.72
N SER A 31 12.84 13.91 -4.27
CA SER A 31 13.42 15.01 -3.49
C SER A 31 13.38 14.75 -1.97
N GLN A 32 12.76 13.65 -1.53
CA GLN A 32 12.64 13.35 -0.10
C GLN A 32 13.90 12.66 0.45
N PRO A 33 14.17 12.82 1.76
CA PRO A 33 15.21 12.06 2.43
C PRO A 33 15.08 10.57 2.16
N LEU A 34 16.20 9.92 1.90
CA LEU A 34 16.28 8.48 1.62
C LEU A 34 15.49 8.01 0.39
N MET A 35 15.02 8.93 -0.47
CA MET A 35 14.15 8.63 -1.62
C MET A 35 12.92 7.81 -1.23
N TYR A 36 12.34 8.17 -0.07
CA TYR A 36 11.21 7.51 0.54
C TYR A 36 10.19 8.56 0.94
N HIS A 37 8.92 8.33 0.60
CA HIS A 37 7.85 9.23 0.98
C HIS A 37 6.59 8.46 1.34
N THR A 38 5.97 8.84 2.45
CA THR A 38 4.60 8.44 2.80
C THR A 38 3.68 9.64 2.79
N ALA A 39 2.43 9.43 2.41
CA ALA A 39 1.40 10.45 2.52
C ALA A 39 0.06 9.83 2.93
N VAL A 40 -0.82 10.65 3.51
CA VAL A 40 -2.19 10.27 3.89
C VAL A 40 -3.18 11.20 3.20
N LEU A 41 -4.13 10.61 2.49
CA LEU A 41 -5.29 11.28 1.92
C LEU A 41 -6.51 10.99 2.80
N ASP A 42 -7.21 12.03 3.25
CA ASP A 42 -8.46 11.87 3.99
C ASP A 42 -9.63 12.16 3.04
N VAL A 43 -10.37 11.11 2.67
CA VAL A 43 -11.52 11.20 1.77
C VAL A 43 -12.85 11.24 2.53
N GLY A 44 -12.81 11.72 3.79
CA GLY A 44 -13.98 11.94 4.62
C GLY A 44 -14.67 10.63 5.01
N GLN A 45 -15.95 10.48 4.63
CA GLN A 45 -16.75 9.31 5.00
C GLN A 45 -16.21 7.99 4.41
N ASN A 46 -15.44 8.06 3.32
CA ASN A 46 -14.81 6.90 2.70
C ASN A 46 -13.49 6.48 3.38
N GLY A 47 -13.13 7.15 4.49
CA GLY A 47 -11.97 6.87 5.32
C GLY A 47 -10.70 7.55 4.80
N LYS A 48 -9.54 6.96 5.13
CA LYS A 48 -8.23 7.46 4.71
C LYS A 48 -7.59 6.52 3.69
N ARG A 49 -6.72 7.05 2.84
CA ARG A 49 -5.80 6.29 1.99
C ARG A 49 -4.38 6.62 2.36
N TYR A 50 -3.55 5.60 2.37
CA TYR A 50 -2.17 5.66 2.80
C TYR A 50 -1.31 5.26 1.62
N ASP A 51 -0.49 6.20 1.15
CA ASP A 51 0.42 5.95 0.05
C ASP A 51 1.85 5.93 0.55
N MET A 52 2.67 5.09 -0.08
CA MET A 52 4.10 5.02 0.12
C MET A 52 4.79 4.85 -1.22
N ALA A 53 5.91 5.53 -1.40
CA ALA A 53 6.76 5.43 -2.58
C ALA A 53 8.21 5.34 -2.11
N GLN A 54 8.98 4.50 -2.79
CA GLN A 54 10.39 4.31 -2.46
C GLN A 54 11.19 4.06 -3.73
N CYS A 55 12.36 4.69 -3.80
CA CYS A 55 13.42 4.32 -4.73
C CYS A 55 14.62 3.75 -3.99
N THR A 56 15.42 2.93 -4.68
CA THR A 56 16.74 2.54 -4.21
C THR A 56 17.67 3.76 -4.28
N ARG A 57 18.56 3.87 -3.29
CA ARG A 57 19.37 5.08 -3.05
C ARG A 57 20.55 5.24 -4.01
N ASP A 58 20.76 4.28 -4.90
CA ASP A 58 21.74 4.31 -5.99
C ASP A 58 21.23 5.07 -7.22
N LEU A 59 19.92 5.35 -7.32
CA LEU A 59 19.37 6.18 -8.39
C LEU A 59 19.67 7.66 -8.18
N SER A 60 19.69 8.41 -9.30
CA SER A 60 19.58 9.87 -9.25
C SER A 60 18.12 10.28 -8.95
N GLN A 61 17.89 11.54 -8.55
CA GLN A 61 16.53 12.04 -8.34
C GLN A 61 15.71 11.97 -9.64
N SER A 62 16.33 12.28 -10.78
CA SER A 62 15.66 12.20 -12.08
C SER A 62 15.25 10.77 -12.42
N ASP A 63 16.14 9.81 -12.20
CA ASP A 63 15.86 8.39 -12.50
C ASP A 63 14.81 7.81 -11.56
N CYS A 64 14.83 8.22 -10.28
CA CYS A 64 13.79 7.84 -9.32
C CYS A 64 12.40 8.34 -9.77
N GLY A 65 12.30 9.62 -10.19
CA GLY A 65 11.05 10.19 -10.69
C GLY A 65 10.54 9.43 -11.91
N MET A 66 11.39 9.25 -12.93
CA MET A 66 11.03 8.50 -14.14
C MET A 66 10.61 7.06 -13.82
N CYS A 67 11.28 6.39 -12.90
CA CYS A 67 10.95 5.01 -12.51
C CYS A 67 9.55 4.92 -11.90
N LEU A 68 9.24 5.79 -10.93
CA LEU A 68 7.95 5.81 -10.24
C LEU A 68 6.81 6.19 -11.19
N GLU A 69 7.02 7.21 -12.03
CA GLU A 69 6.05 7.64 -13.06
C GLU A 69 5.77 6.52 -14.06
N PHE A 70 6.83 5.86 -14.55
CA PHE A 70 6.71 4.75 -15.48
C PHE A 70 5.90 3.59 -14.88
N GLN A 71 6.16 3.22 -13.63
CA GLN A 71 5.39 2.18 -12.95
C GLN A 71 3.92 2.53 -12.79
N LEU A 72 3.62 3.74 -12.28
CA LEU A 72 2.26 4.18 -12.10
C LEU A 72 1.50 4.22 -13.43
N ALA A 73 2.12 4.76 -14.49
CA ALA A 73 1.52 4.81 -15.82
C ALA A 73 1.26 3.41 -16.40
N THR A 74 2.21 2.48 -16.24
CA THR A 74 2.11 1.10 -16.75
C THR A 74 0.94 0.35 -16.14
N TYR A 75 0.71 0.50 -14.83
CA TYR A 75 -0.32 -0.26 -14.12
C TYR A 75 -1.60 0.52 -13.84
N LYS A 76 -1.69 1.79 -14.24
CA LYS A 76 -2.81 2.71 -13.96
C LYS A 76 -4.18 2.08 -14.22
N ASN A 77 -4.33 1.38 -15.35
CA ASN A 77 -5.61 0.78 -15.74
C ASN A 77 -5.97 -0.46 -14.90
N SER A 78 -4.97 -1.16 -14.36
CA SER A 78 -5.17 -2.35 -13.54
C SER A 78 -5.46 -2.00 -12.08
N VAL A 79 -4.78 -0.98 -11.54
CA VAL A 79 -4.85 -0.62 -10.12
C VAL A 79 -5.78 0.57 -9.83
N GLY A 80 -6.07 1.41 -10.83
CA GLY A 80 -6.69 2.72 -10.60
C GLY A 80 -8.09 2.68 -10.01
N ASN A 81 -8.82 1.57 -10.13
CA ASN A 81 -10.12 1.37 -9.50
C ASN A 81 -10.10 0.40 -8.30
N LYS A 82 -8.92 -0.01 -7.85
CA LYS A 82 -8.75 -0.93 -6.72
C LYS A 82 -8.55 -0.14 -5.44
N ARG A 83 -9.19 -0.60 -4.35
CA ARG A 83 -9.09 0.07 -3.04
C ARG A 83 -7.70 -0.01 -2.42
N SER A 84 -6.98 -1.09 -2.68
CA SER A 84 -5.61 -1.32 -2.20
C SER A 84 -4.80 -2.05 -3.26
N TRP A 85 -3.56 -1.60 -3.47
CA TRP A 85 -2.65 -2.15 -4.48
C TRP A 85 -1.19 -1.81 -4.16
N ASP A 86 -0.30 -2.64 -4.68
CA ASP A 86 1.14 -2.41 -4.65
C ASP A 86 1.71 -2.58 -6.07
N ILE A 87 2.74 -1.81 -6.40
CA ILE A 87 3.54 -1.98 -7.61
C ILE A 87 5.00 -2.14 -7.18
N TYR A 88 5.58 -3.28 -7.54
CA TYR A 88 6.97 -3.63 -7.23
C TYR A 88 7.84 -3.55 -8.48
N GLY A 89 9.00 -2.93 -8.34
CA GLY A 89 10.11 -3.04 -9.28
C GLY A 89 11.44 -3.12 -8.56
N PHE A 90 12.51 -3.37 -9.32
CA PHE A 90 13.84 -3.57 -8.75
C PHE A 90 14.39 -2.30 -8.07
N SER A 91 14.19 -1.13 -8.69
CA SER A 91 14.76 0.14 -8.21
C SER A 91 13.75 1.11 -7.65
N CYS A 92 12.45 0.90 -7.88
CA CYS A 92 11.40 1.73 -7.29
C CYS A 92 10.13 0.91 -7.07
N SER A 93 9.31 1.32 -6.10
CA SER A 93 8.06 0.64 -5.73
C SER A 93 7.04 1.64 -5.16
N LEU A 94 5.76 1.29 -5.31
CA LEU A 94 4.60 2.09 -4.89
C LEU A 94 3.62 1.22 -4.11
N TRP A 95 3.01 1.79 -3.09
CA TRP A 95 1.99 1.13 -2.28
C TRP A 95 0.85 2.11 -2.00
N HIS A 96 -0.37 1.64 -2.13
CA HIS A 96 -1.60 2.38 -1.84
C HIS A 96 -2.56 1.47 -1.07
N ARG A 97 -2.96 1.87 0.14
CA ARG A 97 -3.83 1.04 0.99
C ARG A 97 -4.88 1.86 1.72
N ASP A 98 -5.96 1.18 2.10
CA ASP A 98 -7.04 1.70 2.95
C ASP A 98 -6.74 1.62 4.46
N TYR A 99 -5.52 1.22 4.84
CA TYR A 99 -5.02 1.22 6.22
C TYR A 99 -3.56 1.63 6.28
N GLN A 100 -3.11 2.13 7.43
CA GLN A 100 -1.72 2.50 7.64
C GLN A 100 -0.85 1.24 7.78
N PHE A 101 0.19 1.11 6.96
CA PHE A 101 1.07 -0.06 6.92
C PHE A 101 2.55 0.27 7.22
N TYR A 102 2.86 1.54 7.43
CA TYR A 102 4.19 2.04 7.79
C TYR A 102 4.17 2.64 9.19
N ASN A 103 5.35 2.71 9.82
CA ASN A 103 5.52 3.23 11.19
C ASN A 103 4.63 2.54 12.23
N ILE A 104 4.30 1.27 12.02
CA ILE A 104 3.58 0.46 13.00
C ILE A 104 4.56 0.15 14.14
N SER A 105 4.47 0.90 15.24
CA SER A 105 4.94 0.40 16.53
C SER A 105 4.13 -0.86 16.84
N THR A 106 4.72 -1.82 17.56
CA THR A 106 4.24 -3.20 17.80
C THR A 106 2.82 -3.39 18.36
N GLN A 107 1.97 -2.36 18.41
CA GLN A 107 0.67 -2.31 19.06
C GLN A 107 -0.52 -2.68 18.15
N GLN A 108 -0.34 -2.78 16.82
CA GLN A 108 -1.46 -3.08 15.87
C GLN A 108 -1.37 -4.46 15.18
N ARG A 109 -0.64 -5.43 15.73
CA ARG A 109 -0.89 -6.85 15.39
C ARG A 109 -2.13 -7.34 16.13
N GLU A 110 -3.28 -6.75 15.85
CA GLU A 110 -4.55 -7.37 16.19
C GLU A 110 -4.99 -8.13 14.94
N ALA A 111 -4.64 -9.43 14.91
CA ALA A 111 -5.23 -10.35 13.95
C ALA A 111 -6.77 -10.25 14.04
N PRO A 112 -7.51 -10.49 12.95
CA PRO A 112 -8.97 -10.50 12.99
C PRO A 112 -9.45 -11.38 14.14
N GLN A 113 -10.15 -10.78 15.12
CA GLN A 113 -10.78 -11.53 16.20
C GLN A 113 -11.96 -12.29 15.60
N ASP A 114 -11.75 -13.57 15.31
CA ASP A 114 -12.81 -14.50 14.98
C ASP A 114 -13.66 -14.76 16.25
N PRO A 115 -14.95 -14.37 16.25
CA PRO A 115 -15.76 -14.42 17.46
C PRO A 115 -16.66 -15.66 17.54
N HIS A 116 -16.26 -16.88 17.14
CA HIS A 116 -17.08 -18.07 17.44
C HIS A 116 -16.29 -19.35 17.81
N HIS A 117 -16.31 -19.63 19.13
CA HIS A 117 -15.95 -20.82 19.91
C HIS A 117 -16.04 -22.22 19.27
N ILE A 118 -15.19 -23.17 19.74
CA ILE A 118 -15.59 -24.37 20.51
C ILE A 118 -14.37 -25.03 21.19
N LYS A 119 -14.50 -25.30 22.50
CA LYS A 119 -13.58 -26.13 23.29
C LYS A 119 -13.57 -27.58 22.76
N LEU A 120 -12.39 -28.12 22.51
CA LEU A 120 -12.11 -29.54 22.68
C LEU A 120 -10.82 -29.70 23.50
N GLN A 121 -10.98 -29.64 24.83
CA GLN A 121 -10.16 -30.47 25.69
C GLN A 121 -10.70 -31.89 25.58
N LEU A 122 -9.89 -32.85 25.11
CA LEU A 122 -9.96 -34.27 25.50
C LEU A 122 -8.59 -34.92 25.18
N ALA A 123 -7.84 -35.16 26.26
CA ALA A 123 -6.91 -36.27 26.54
C ALA A 123 -5.85 -36.73 25.49
N TRP A 124 -4.57 -36.49 25.85
CA TRP A 124 -3.36 -37.37 25.90
C TRP A 124 -3.27 -38.70 25.08
N PRO A 125 -2.08 -39.32 24.84
CA PRO A 125 -0.77 -39.06 25.48
C PRO A 125 0.55 -39.26 24.67
N PHE A 126 1.64 -38.85 25.34
CA PHE A 126 3.02 -39.38 25.39
C PHE A 126 3.91 -39.54 24.14
N ARG A 127 5.02 -38.79 24.20
CA ARG A 127 6.42 -39.15 23.92
C ARG A 127 6.67 -40.61 23.48
N ARG A 128 7.38 -40.75 22.36
CA ARG A 128 8.71 -41.40 22.31
C ARG A 128 9.65 -40.55 21.48
#